data_AF-A0A954AL94-F1
#
_entry.id   AF-A0A954AL94-F1
#
_cell.length_a   1.000
_cell.length_b   1.000
_cell.length_c   1.000
_cell.angle_alpha   90.00
_cell.angle_beta   90.00
_cell.angle_gamma   90.00
#
_symmetry.space_group_name_H-M   'P 1'
#
loop_
_entity.id
_entity.type
_entity.pdbx_description
1 polymer ?
#
loop_
_entity_poly.entity_id
_entity_poly.type
_entity_poly.pdbx_seq_one_letter_code
_entity_poly.pdbx_strand_id
1 'polypeptide(L)'
;MGAKKFWGRSPLDAVRPCPVGRAVSRGLFLVAMAFGQAAAQEVVADPTTADHVCTVDLSRIGTMRDLLSNALIRGLKKPERSVRAFLDRTRPACASAQELLSKTASEFGLDDTRMRSEVERFLHINCRDEALDETYPARASDHGDERLQVTPFAGHVLVHVLLHELGHALIREFDLPILGNEETMADAFATHYLTAHLPKLALPVLSARIESLLFEAGQVPRAEWPVGGEHGSDARRAHQIAALALAADAKTYAPLAGLCGMSPDEVHKAVDFGAEIHRSWRRILRPLWMPEREASREFRLRYEGATIETLRKSASVGILTSVLRRFDWHSQVTLLFKSGDGGAAWSRSKRTITVHAGYVQRFVHQGERIAASKAEASKAEASKVEAAERREPREKR
;
A
#
# COMPACT_ATOMS: atom_id res chain seq x y z
N MET A 1 -9.53 49.19 39.38
CA MET A 1 -8.80 49.46 40.65
C MET A 1 -8.30 48.11 41.17
N GLY A 2 -7.03 47.77 41.38
CA GLY A 2 -5.73 48.41 41.20
C GLY A 2 -4.68 47.30 41.39
N ALA A 3 -3.59 47.36 40.61
CA ALA A 3 -2.55 46.36 40.47
C ALA A 3 -1.42 46.45 41.51
N LYS A 4 -0.75 45.32 41.83
CA LYS A 4 0.69 45.21 42.17
C LYS A 4 1.16 43.79 41.80
N LYS A 5 1.87 43.54 40.69
CA LYS A 5 3.32 43.67 40.43
C LYS A 5 4.21 43.06 41.51
N PHE A 6 4.84 41.92 41.18
CA PHE A 6 6.18 41.56 41.67
C PHE A 6 7.05 41.16 40.47
N TRP A 7 8.18 41.86 40.34
CA TRP A 7 9.30 41.60 39.43
C TRP A 7 10.42 40.93 40.23
N GLY A 8 11.25 40.11 39.59
CA GLY A 8 12.56 39.73 40.14
C GLY A 8 13.25 38.64 39.32
N ARG A 9 14.28 39.02 38.56
CA ARG A 9 15.07 38.21 37.61
C ARG A 9 16.14 37.33 38.28
N SER A 10 16.67 36.41 37.46
CA SER A 10 17.81 35.49 37.57
C SER A 10 19.09 36.01 38.23
N PRO A 11 20.06 35.10 38.48
CA PRO A 11 21.23 35.10 37.60
C PRO A 11 21.68 33.71 37.11
N LEU A 12 22.15 33.72 35.86
CA LEU A 12 23.08 32.76 35.27
C LEU A 12 24.46 32.93 35.91
N ASP A 13 25.15 31.82 36.21
CA ASP A 13 26.61 31.65 36.10
C ASP A 13 26.91 30.15 36.32
N ALA A 14 27.33 29.44 35.27
CA ALA A 14 28.74 29.20 34.90
C ALA A 14 29.38 28.04 35.68
N VAL A 15 29.36 26.83 35.08
CA VAL A 15 30.36 25.79 35.36
C VAL A 15 30.92 25.26 34.03
N ARG A 16 32.25 25.33 33.95
CA ARG A 16 33.12 25.08 32.79
C ARG A 16 33.30 23.58 32.49
N PRO A 17 33.73 23.25 31.25
CA PRO A 17 34.11 21.90 30.86
C PRO A 17 35.57 21.58 31.24
N CYS A 18 35.86 20.33 31.56
CA CYS A 18 37.20 19.78 31.79
C CYS A 18 37.49 18.61 30.82
N PRO A 19 38.76 18.29 30.53
CA PRO A 19 39.23 18.08 29.17
C PRO A 19 39.76 16.65 28.90
N VAL A 20 39.87 16.36 27.60
CA VAL A 20 40.94 15.57 26.93
C VAL A 20 41.21 14.15 27.44
N GLY A 21 40.84 13.18 26.62
CA GLY A 21 41.43 11.85 26.56
C GLY A 21 41.53 11.37 25.12
N ARG A 22 42.66 11.67 24.46
CA ARG A 22 43.07 11.08 23.18
C ARG A 22 43.46 9.61 23.43
N ALA A 23 42.86 8.68 22.68
CA ALA A 23 43.47 7.38 22.41
C ALA A 23 43.23 7.04 20.94
N VAL A 24 44.22 7.39 20.13
CA VAL A 24 44.40 6.87 18.77
C VAL A 24 44.98 5.47 18.92
N SER A 25 44.21 4.44 18.57
CA SER A 25 44.77 3.10 18.39
C SER A 25 44.64 2.71 16.93
N ARG A 26 45.80 2.70 16.27
CA ARG A 26 46.03 2.19 14.92
C ARG A 26 45.89 0.66 14.96
N GLY A 27 44.76 0.15 14.50
CA GLY A 27 44.60 -1.26 14.12
C GLY A 27 44.87 -1.41 12.63
N LEU A 28 46.12 -1.72 12.28
CA LEU A 28 46.50 -2.20 10.96
C LEU A 28 45.84 -3.58 10.76
N PHE A 29 44.80 -3.67 9.94
CA PHE A 29 44.39 -4.95 9.35
C PHE A 29 44.95 -5.03 7.93
N LEU A 30 46.10 -5.69 7.83
CA LEU A 30 46.61 -6.29 6.60
C LEU A 30 45.66 -7.43 6.22
N VAL A 31 44.81 -7.22 5.22
CA VAL A 31 44.21 -8.33 4.46
C VAL A 31 44.98 -8.43 3.16
N ALA A 32 45.70 -9.54 3.03
CA ALA A 32 46.50 -9.91 1.88
C ALA A 32 45.63 -9.94 0.61
N MET A 33 46.14 -9.29 -0.44
CA MET A 33 45.67 -9.51 -1.81
C MET A 33 46.02 -10.93 -2.23
N ALA A 34 45.02 -11.81 -2.28
CA ALA A 34 45.10 -13.04 -3.03
C ALA A 34 44.50 -12.77 -4.43
N PHE A 35 45.39 -12.71 -5.42
CA PHE A 35 45.06 -12.78 -6.83
C PHE A 35 44.34 -14.11 -7.11
N GLY A 36 43.02 -14.05 -7.28
CA GLY A 36 42.21 -15.13 -7.82
C GLY A 36 41.87 -14.81 -9.26
N GLN A 37 42.35 -15.64 -10.19
CA GLN A 37 42.09 -15.57 -11.62
C GLN A 37 40.58 -15.44 -11.89
N ALA A 38 40.20 -14.34 -12.55
CA ALA A 38 38.89 -14.23 -13.18
C ALA A 38 38.86 -15.24 -14.35
N ALA A 39 38.37 -16.44 -14.06
CA ALA A 39 37.86 -17.31 -15.11
C ALA A 39 36.71 -16.56 -15.78
N ALA A 40 36.89 -16.28 -17.07
CA ALA A 40 35.84 -15.75 -17.92
C ALA A 40 34.66 -16.72 -17.86
N GLN A 41 33.66 -16.37 -17.05
CA GLN A 41 32.40 -17.08 -17.03
C GLN A 41 31.66 -16.62 -18.28
N GLU A 42 31.68 -17.47 -19.30
CA GLU A 42 30.86 -17.31 -20.50
C GLU A 42 29.44 -16.99 -20.05
N VAL A 43 28.96 -15.83 -20.49
CA VAL A 43 27.56 -15.44 -20.42
C VAL A 43 26.81 -16.49 -21.24
N VAL A 44 26.23 -17.48 -20.56
CA VAL A 44 25.27 -18.37 -21.17
C VAL A 44 24.09 -17.49 -21.54
N ALA A 45 23.99 -17.19 -22.85
CA ALA A 45 22.86 -16.51 -23.42
C ALA A 45 21.59 -17.29 -23.08
N ASP A 46 20.70 -16.64 -22.34
CA ASP A 46 19.39 -17.16 -22.00
C ASP A 46 18.58 -17.34 -23.30
N PRO A 47 18.15 -18.57 -23.64
CA PRO A 47 17.40 -18.81 -24.85
C PRO A 47 15.93 -18.57 -24.57
N THR A 48 15.44 -17.37 -24.87
CA THR A 48 14.06 -17.07 -25.36
C THR A 48 13.86 -15.57 -25.54
N THR A 49 14.57 -14.97 -26.50
CA THR A 49 14.08 -13.75 -27.14
C THR A 49 12.96 -14.14 -28.10
N ALA A 50 11.74 -14.24 -27.59
CA ALA A 50 10.58 -13.96 -28.41
C ALA A 50 10.49 -12.43 -28.53
N ASP A 51 10.42 -11.93 -29.77
CA ASP A 51 10.33 -10.50 -30.09
C ASP A 51 9.09 -9.86 -29.43
N HIS A 52 9.22 -9.47 -28.16
CA HIS A 52 8.23 -8.67 -27.49
C HIS A 52 8.26 -7.26 -28.07
N VAL A 53 7.27 -6.94 -28.89
CA VAL A 53 7.07 -5.58 -29.39
C VAL A 53 6.44 -4.75 -28.28
N CYS A 54 7.28 -4.05 -27.52
CA CYS A 54 6.85 -3.10 -26.51
C CYS A 54 5.87 -2.07 -27.12
N THR A 55 4.60 -2.11 -26.73
CA THR A 55 3.56 -1.20 -27.24
C THR A 55 3.49 0.13 -26.47
N VAL A 56 4.46 0.39 -25.58
CA VAL A 56 4.51 1.62 -24.78
C VAL A 56 4.89 2.79 -25.67
N ASP A 57 3.93 3.68 -25.89
CA ASP A 57 4.09 4.86 -26.71
C ASP A 57 4.89 5.96 -25.98
N LEU A 58 6.19 6.02 -26.25
CA LEU A 58 7.12 7.02 -25.72
C LEU A 58 6.84 8.45 -26.21
N SER A 59 6.00 8.63 -27.24
CA SER A 59 5.60 9.96 -27.71
C SER A 59 4.58 10.63 -26.77
N ARG A 60 3.89 9.83 -25.93
CA ARG A 60 2.92 10.36 -24.96
C ARG A 60 3.63 10.96 -23.76
N ILE A 61 3.39 12.25 -23.55
CA ILE A 61 4.00 13.00 -22.44
C ILE A 61 3.62 12.46 -21.05
N GLY A 62 2.43 11.86 -20.90
CA GLY A 62 2.00 11.20 -19.66
C GLY A 62 2.83 9.95 -19.37
N THR A 63 2.91 9.05 -20.35
CA THR A 63 3.75 7.85 -20.30
C THR A 63 5.21 8.20 -20.00
N MET A 64 5.75 9.18 -20.71
CA MET A 64 7.13 9.66 -20.49
C MET A 64 7.34 10.20 -19.08
N ARG A 65 6.38 10.97 -18.52
CA ARG A 65 6.46 11.45 -17.13
C ARG A 65 6.56 10.29 -16.13
N ASP A 66 5.76 9.26 -16.31
CA ASP A 66 5.72 8.13 -15.38
C ASP A 66 7.00 7.28 -15.47
N LEU A 67 7.50 7.07 -16.70
CA LEU A 67 8.78 6.41 -16.93
C LEU A 67 9.96 7.21 -16.36
N LEU A 68 10.00 8.54 -16.54
CA LEU A 68 11.02 9.42 -15.96
C LEU A 68 10.96 9.42 -14.43
N SER A 69 9.75 9.38 -13.85
CA SER A 69 9.57 9.26 -12.41
C SER A 69 10.20 7.95 -11.89
N ASN A 70 9.92 6.83 -12.55
CA ASN A 70 10.50 5.53 -12.18
C ASN A 70 12.02 5.49 -12.40
N ALA A 71 12.50 5.97 -13.54
CA ALA A 71 13.93 6.05 -13.86
C ALA A 71 14.70 6.85 -12.80
N LEU A 72 14.19 8.02 -12.42
CA LEU A 72 14.86 8.88 -11.44
C LEU A 72 14.79 8.32 -10.02
N ILE A 73 13.61 7.89 -9.56
CA ILE A 73 13.39 7.47 -8.16
C ILE A 73 13.95 6.06 -7.94
N ARG A 74 13.61 5.12 -8.83
CA ARG A 74 13.93 3.70 -8.66
C ARG A 74 15.29 3.35 -9.25
N GLY A 75 15.60 3.84 -10.44
CA GLY A 75 16.89 3.60 -11.12
C GLY A 75 18.03 4.40 -10.52
N LEU A 76 17.89 5.73 -10.54
CA LEU A 76 18.97 6.66 -10.18
C LEU A 76 18.92 7.15 -8.72
N LYS A 77 17.99 6.61 -7.91
CA LYS A 77 17.83 6.89 -6.48
C LYS A 77 17.76 8.39 -6.14
N LYS A 78 17.15 9.19 -7.02
CA LYS A 78 16.92 10.61 -6.78
C LYS A 78 15.78 10.81 -5.75
N PRO A 79 15.85 11.85 -4.90
CA PRO A 79 14.81 12.09 -3.90
C PRO A 79 13.43 12.33 -4.54
N GLU A 80 12.45 11.51 -4.15
CA GLU A 80 11.10 11.52 -4.72
C GLU A 80 10.44 12.90 -4.69
N ARG A 81 10.57 13.63 -3.58
CA ARG A 81 10.03 14.99 -3.45
C ARG A 81 10.58 15.94 -4.51
N SER A 82 11.86 15.86 -4.82
CA SER A 82 12.52 16.69 -5.84
C SER A 82 12.09 16.29 -7.24
N VAL A 83 12.01 14.99 -7.52
CA VAL A 83 11.55 14.44 -8.80
C VAL A 83 10.11 14.84 -9.08
N ARG A 84 9.21 14.64 -8.11
CA ARG A 84 7.79 14.95 -8.25
C ARG A 84 7.53 16.44 -8.40
N ALA A 85 8.18 17.28 -7.57
CA ALA A 85 8.05 18.73 -7.66
C ALA A 85 8.55 19.28 -9.01
N PHE A 86 9.63 18.71 -9.55
CA PHE A 86 10.11 19.06 -10.87
C PHE A 86 9.14 18.62 -11.97
N LEU A 87 8.78 17.33 -12.02
CA LEU A 87 7.92 16.79 -13.09
C LEU A 87 6.52 17.42 -13.10
N ASP A 88 5.94 17.71 -11.94
CA ASP A 88 4.63 18.36 -11.82
C ASP A 88 4.66 19.83 -12.32
N ARG A 89 5.78 20.53 -12.10
CA ARG A 89 5.99 21.90 -12.60
C ARG A 89 6.32 21.93 -14.09
N THR A 90 7.14 20.99 -14.56
CA THR A 90 7.73 21.02 -15.91
C THR A 90 6.81 20.40 -16.96
N ARG A 91 6.08 19.33 -16.63
CA ARG A 91 5.22 18.62 -17.59
C ARG A 91 4.17 19.51 -18.29
N PRO A 92 3.44 20.42 -17.61
CA PRO A 92 2.48 21.30 -18.27
C PRO A 92 3.11 22.29 -19.27
N ALA A 93 4.42 22.56 -19.14
CA ALA A 93 5.16 23.54 -19.94
C ALA A 93 5.96 22.89 -21.10
N CYS A 94 5.82 21.59 -21.32
CA CYS A 94 6.47 20.86 -22.40
C CYS A 94 5.48 20.56 -23.53
N ALA A 95 5.87 20.85 -24.76
CA ALA A 95 5.07 20.58 -25.96
C ALA A 95 5.16 19.11 -26.42
N SER A 96 6.19 18.37 -25.99
CA SER A 96 6.39 16.96 -26.35
C SER A 96 7.01 16.12 -25.23
N ALA A 97 6.90 14.80 -25.35
CA ALA A 97 7.58 13.85 -24.49
C ALA A 97 9.12 13.97 -24.58
N GLN A 98 9.65 14.21 -25.78
CA GLN A 98 11.09 14.37 -25.96
C GLN A 98 11.61 15.63 -25.27
N GLU A 99 10.87 16.74 -25.31
CA GLU A 99 11.21 17.96 -24.57
C GLU A 99 11.20 17.72 -23.05
N LEU A 100 10.23 16.94 -22.56
CA LEU A 100 10.18 16.56 -21.15
C LEU A 100 11.40 15.71 -20.75
N LEU A 101 11.81 14.76 -21.58
CA LEU A 101 13.01 13.94 -21.36
C LEU A 101 14.27 14.82 -21.28
N SER A 102 14.50 15.69 -22.26
CA SER A 102 15.70 16.54 -22.30
C SER A 102 15.76 17.53 -21.14
N LYS A 103 14.64 18.16 -20.77
CA LYS A 103 14.59 19.03 -19.56
C LYS A 103 14.86 18.25 -18.28
N THR A 104 14.38 17.00 -18.21
CA THR A 104 14.62 16.12 -17.07
C THR A 104 16.07 15.68 -16.98
N ALA A 105 16.69 15.33 -18.11
CA ALA A 105 18.13 15.00 -18.16
C ALA A 105 18.97 16.17 -17.64
N SER A 106 18.70 17.38 -18.17
CA SER A 106 19.39 18.61 -17.76
C SER A 106 19.25 18.92 -16.27
N GLU A 107 18.03 18.85 -15.70
CA GLU A 107 17.79 19.13 -14.28
C GLU A 107 18.57 18.18 -13.36
N PHE A 108 18.64 16.90 -13.70
CA PHE A 108 19.22 15.88 -12.84
C PHE A 108 20.70 15.59 -13.10
N GLY A 109 21.34 16.43 -13.94
CA GLY A 109 22.77 16.36 -14.27
C GLY A 109 23.13 15.13 -15.10
N LEU A 110 22.27 14.76 -16.04
CA LEU A 110 22.41 13.60 -16.91
C LEU A 110 22.37 14.07 -18.37
N ASP A 111 23.05 13.36 -19.26
CA ASP A 111 22.84 13.53 -20.69
C ASP A 111 21.59 12.78 -21.16
N ASP A 112 21.05 13.20 -22.31
CA ASP A 112 19.82 12.65 -22.89
C ASP A 112 19.94 11.15 -23.22
N THR A 113 21.13 10.68 -23.57
CA THR A 113 21.38 9.27 -23.92
C THR A 113 21.27 8.39 -22.68
N ARG A 114 21.90 8.80 -21.58
CA ARG A 114 21.82 8.13 -20.29
C ARG A 114 20.40 8.16 -19.74
N MET A 115 19.69 9.29 -19.88
CA MET A 115 18.30 9.37 -19.47
C MET A 115 17.41 8.43 -20.29
N ARG A 116 17.61 8.35 -21.60
CA ARG A 116 16.86 7.43 -22.48
C ARG A 116 17.11 5.97 -22.11
N SER A 117 18.36 5.59 -21.86
CA SER A 117 18.71 4.23 -21.43
C SER A 117 18.05 3.86 -20.09
N GLU A 118 17.97 4.81 -19.14
CA GLU A 118 17.22 4.58 -17.91
C GLU A 118 15.71 4.47 -18.17
N VAL A 119 15.12 5.34 -19.00
CA VAL A 119 13.71 5.22 -19.41
C VAL A 119 13.45 3.85 -20.05
N GLU A 120 14.36 3.36 -20.90
CA GLU A 120 14.27 2.05 -21.55
C GLU A 120 14.26 0.91 -20.54
N ARG A 121 15.11 0.98 -19.50
CA ARG A 121 15.13 0.00 -18.41
C ARG A 121 13.80 -0.09 -17.65
N PHE A 122 13.02 0.98 -17.66
CA PHE A 122 11.72 1.06 -16.99
C PHE A 122 10.52 0.96 -17.94
N LEU A 123 10.74 0.79 -19.26
CA LEU A 123 9.68 0.66 -20.28
C LEU A 123 8.67 -0.44 -19.90
N HIS A 124 9.18 -1.60 -19.48
CA HIS A 124 8.36 -2.78 -19.24
C HIS A 124 7.62 -2.79 -17.90
N ILE A 125 7.92 -1.86 -16.97
CA ILE A 125 7.15 -1.73 -15.73
C ILE A 125 5.68 -1.35 -16.02
N ASN A 126 5.45 -0.68 -17.14
CA ASN A 126 4.13 -0.32 -17.63
C ASN A 126 3.74 -1.08 -18.91
N CYS A 127 4.53 -2.09 -19.33
CA CYS A 127 4.12 -2.98 -20.42
C CYS A 127 2.99 -3.89 -19.96
N ARG A 128 2.05 -4.14 -20.88
CA ARG A 128 1.18 -5.33 -20.80
C ARG A 128 1.95 -6.46 -21.45
N ASP A 129 2.39 -7.44 -20.66
CA ASP A 129 2.98 -8.65 -21.21
C ASP A 129 1.86 -9.62 -21.60
N GLU A 130 1.66 -9.82 -22.91
CA GLU A 130 0.80 -10.88 -23.46
C GLU A 130 1.54 -12.24 -23.55
N ALA A 131 2.84 -12.31 -23.25
CA ALA A 131 3.69 -13.47 -23.55
C ALA A 131 3.90 -14.47 -22.39
N LEU A 132 3.10 -14.42 -21.31
CA LEU A 132 3.00 -15.51 -20.33
C LEU A 132 1.67 -16.29 -20.45
N ASP A 133 0.95 -16.12 -21.57
CA ASP A 133 -0.44 -16.58 -21.72
C ASP A 133 -0.63 -17.87 -22.55
N GLU A 134 0.41 -18.69 -22.75
CA GLU A 134 0.29 -19.95 -23.53
C GLU A 134 -0.28 -21.15 -22.75
N THR A 135 -0.94 -20.94 -21.60
CA THR A 135 -1.82 -21.96 -20.99
C THR A 135 -3.28 -21.54 -20.87
N TYR A 136 -3.69 -20.39 -21.40
CA TYR A 136 -5.10 -20.01 -21.44
C TYR A 136 -5.52 -19.64 -22.87
N PRO A 137 -6.60 -20.26 -23.40
CA PRO A 137 -7.02 -19.98 -24.76
C PRO A 137 -7.53 -18.53 -24.85
N ALA A 138 -7.08 -17.84 -25.89
CA ALA A 138 -7.48 -16.49 -26.27
C ALA A 138 -8.99 -16.25 -26.14
N ARG A 139 -9.39 -15.06 -25.65
CA ARG A 139 -10.66 -14.48 -26.06
C ARG A 139 -10.51 -13.05 -26.56
N ALA A 140 -10.94 -12.93 -27.81
CA ALA A 140 -11.21 -11.76 -28.61
C ALA A 140 -11.68 -10.54 -27.81
N SER A 141 -11.25 -9.38 -28.29
CA SER A 141 -11.95 -8.11 -28.10
C SER A 141 -13.41 -8.26 -28.54
N ASP A 142 -14.29 -8.48 -27.58
CA ASP A 142 -15.70 -8.14 -27.72
C ASP A 142 -15.90 -6.82 -26.98
N HIS A 143 -16.43 -5.81 -27.66
CA HIS A 143 -17.06 -4.69 -26.98
C HIS A 143 -18.39 -5.20 -26.39
N GLY A 144 -18.29 -6.04 -25.36
CA GLY A 144 -19.37 -6.43 -24.48
C GLY A 144 -19.35 -5.57 -23.23
N ASP A 145 -20.52 -5.12 -22.79
CA ASP A 145 -20.78 -4.54 -21.46
C ASP A 145 -20.43 -5.53 -20.35
N GLU A 146 -19.14 -5.83 -20.10
CA GLU A 146 -18.71 -6.57 -18.91
C GLU A 146 -18.77 -5.64 -17.71
N ARG A 147 -19.96 -5.58 -17.11
CA ARG A 147 -20.20 -4.90 -15.84
C ARG A 147 -19.28 -5.51 -14.78
N LEU A 148 -18.37 -4.72 -14.22
CA LEU A 148 -17.55 -5.06 -13.05
C LEU A 148 -18.41 -5.75 -11.97
N GLN A 149 -18.30 -7.07 -11.80
CA GLN A 149 -19.02 -7.80 -10.74
C GLN A 149 -18.15 -7.80 -9.47
N VAL A 150 -18.55 -7.01 -8.46
CA VAL A 150 -17.78 -6.94 -7.21
C VAL A 150 -18.05 -8.18 -6.37
N THR A 151 -17.07 -9.08 -6.29
CA THR A 151 -17.15 -10.28 -5.44
C THR A 151 -17.18 -9.90 -3.95
N PRO A 152 -17.69 -10.77 -3.04
CA PRO A 152 -17.65 -10.48 -1.60
C PRO A 152 -16.24 -10.18 -1.09
N PHE A 153 -15.23 -10.94 -1.55
CA PHE A 153 -13.83 -10.68 -1.22
C PHE A 153 -13.40 -9.28 -1.65
N ALA A 154 -13.59 -8.93 -2.93
CA ALA A 154 -13.20 -7.61 -3.45
C ALA A 154 -13.95 -6.48 -2.74
N GLY A 155 -15.24 -6.66 -2.47
CA GLY A 155 -16.06 -5.70 -1.73
C GLY A 155 -15.57 -5.47 -0.30
N HIS A 156 -15.14 -6.54 0.38
CA HIS A 156 -14.56 -6.48 1.72
C HIS A 156 -13.19 -5.79 1.73
N VAL A 157 -12.27 -6.17 0.84
CA VAL A 157 -10.97 -5.49 0.69
C VAL A 157 -11.19 -4.00 0.41
N LEU A 158 -12.13 -3.67 -0.48
CA LEU A 158 -12.47 -2.29 -0.82
C LEU A 158 -12.98 -1.48 0.38
N VAL A 159 -13.81 -2.07 1.26
CA VAL A 159 -14.27 -1.40 2.49
C VAL A 159 -13.07 -1.02 3.36
N HIS A 160 -12.12 -1.93 3.58
CA HIS A 160 -10.93 -1.62 4.37
C HIS A 160 -10.09 -0.52 3.70
N VAL A 161 -9.79 -0.64 2.40
CA VAL A 161 -9.00 0.36 1.67
C VAL A 161 -9.65 1.74 1.77
N LEU A 162 -10.97 1.83 1.60
CA LEU A 162 -11.65 3.12 1.67
C LEU A 162 -11.69 3.70 3.09
N LEU A 163 -11.76 2.86 4.13
CA LEU A 163 -11.55 3.31 5.50
C LEU A 163 -10.11 3.77 5.74
N HIS A 164 -9.12 3.11 5.14
CA HIS A 164 -7.73 3.54 5.18
C HIS A 164 -7.55 4.93 4.54
N GLU A 165 -8.11 5.15 3.34
CA GLU A 165 -8.09 6.48 2.71
C GLU A 165 -8.84 7.55 3.52
N LEU A 166 -9.91 7.15 4.20
CA LEU A 166 -10.60 8.02 5.16
C LEU A 166 -9.73 8.35 6.37
N GLY A 167 -8.88 7.44 6.83
CA GLY A 167 -7.87 7.72 7.85
C GLY A 167 -6.99 8.90 7.43
N HIS A 168 -6.44 8.87 6.21
CA HIS A 168 -5.68 10.00 5.65
C HIS A 168 -6.51 11.28 5.56
N ALA A 169 -7.78 11.19 5.15
CA ALA A 169 -8.66 12.35 5.08
C ALA A 169 -8.87 13.00 6.45
N LEU A 170 -9.17 12.20 7.49
CA LEU A 170 -9.36 12.71 8.85
C LEU A 170 -8.09 13.34 9.40
N ILE A 171 -6.95 12.67 9.22
CA ILE A 171 -5.65 13.16 9.67
C ILE A 171 -5.36 14.54 9.08
N ARG A 172 -5.60 14.72 7.77
CA ARG A 172 -5.19 15.93 7.05
C ARG A 172 -6.22 17.06 7.03
N GLU A 173 -7.50 16.77 7.17
CA GLU A 173 -8.55 17.81 7.26
C GLU A 173 -8.68 18.33 8.70
N PHE A 174 -8.55 17.48 9.71
CA PHE A 174 -8.64 17.90 11.12
C PHE A 174 -7.28 18.16 11.77
N ASP A 175 -6.19 18.19 10.98
CA ASP A 175 -4.81 18.40 11.41
C ASP A 175 -4.45 17.55 12.66
N LEU A 176 -4.80 16.26 12.61
CA LEU A 176 -4.56 15.34 13.72
C LEU A 176 -3.04 15.12 13.88
N PRO A 177 -2.52 15.09 15.12
CA PRO A 177 -1.10 14.89 15.35
C PRO A 177 -0.67 13.49 14.90
N ILE A 178 0.37 13.43 14.06
CA ILE A 178 1.00 12.18 13.62
C ILE A 178 2.41 12.11 14.22
N LEU A 179 2.58 11.20 15.18
CA LEU A 179 3.85 10.94 15.86
C LEU A 179 4.56 9.68 15.34
N GLY A 180 4.03 9.08 14.29
CA GLY A 180 4.53 7.84 13.70
C GLY A 180 4.31 7.84 12.19
N ASN A 181 4.32 6.64 11.63
CA ASN A 181 4.08 6.44 10.20
C ASN A 181 2.57 6.63 9.88
N GLU A 182 2.24 7.55 8.97
CA GLU A 182 0.84 7.90 8.65
C GLU A 182 0.05 6.71 8.07
N GLU A 183 0.69 5.90 7.23
CA GLU A 183 0.10 4.68 6.64
C GLU A 183 -0.29 3.65 7.71
N THR A 184 0.56 3.47 8.71
CA THR A 184 0.29 2.60 9.86
C THR A 184 -0.87 3.17 10.68
N MET A 185 -0.95 4.49 10.82
CA MET A 185 -2.08 5.13 11.48
C MET A 185 -3.38 4.99 10.68
N ALA A 186 -3.34 5.06 9.35
CA ALA A 186 -4.50 4.87 8.48
C ALA A 186 -5.03 3.42 8.54
N ASP A 187 -4.14 2.41 8.51
CA ASP A 187 -4.53 1.00 8.75
C ASP A 187 -5.09 0.80 10.16
N ALA A 188 -4.49 1.46 11.17
CA ALA A 188 -4.98 1.42 12.54
C ALA A 188 -6.37 2.06 12.68
N PHE A 189 -6.63 3.17 12.00
CA PHE A 189 -7.94 3.80 11.94
C PHE A 189 -8.96 2.85 11.29
N ALA A 190 -8.64 2.27 10.14
CA ALA A 190 -9.55 1.36 9.44
C ALA A 190 -9.94 0.16 10.32
N THR A 191 -8.95 -0.45 10.96
CA THR A 191 -9.16 -1.57 11.89
C THR A 191 -9.98 -1.16 13.12
N HIS A 192 -9.65 0.00 13.72
CA HIS A 192 -10.39 0.56 14.83
C HIS A 192 -11.86 0.81 14.46
N TYR A 193 -12.10 1.44 13.32
CA TYR A 193 -13.44 1.78 12.87
C TYR A 193 -14.28 0.53 12.65
N LEU A 194 -13.72 -0.49 11.98
CA LEU A 194 -14.39 -1.76 11.76
C LEU A 194 -14.79 -2.43 13.08
N THR A 195 -13.84 -2.59 13.98
CA THR A 195 -14.07 -3.28 15.27
C THR A 195 -15.01 -2.51 16.20
N ALA A 196 -14.94 -1.18 16.24
CA ALA A 196 -15.71 -0.35 17.17
C ALA A 196 -17.08 0.09 16.62
N HIS A 197 -17.21 0.27 15.31
CA HIS A 197 -18.40 0.90 14.70
C HIS A 197 -19.09 0.02 13.65
N LEU A 198 -18.42 -1.01 13.12
CA LEU A 198 -19.00 -1.97 12.18
C LEU A 198 -18.71 -3.44 12.59
N PRO A 199 -18.92 -3.85 13.85
CA PRO A 199 -18.42 -5.14 14.37
C PRO A 199 -18.94 -6.36 13.61
N LYS A 200 -20.17 -6.27 13.06
CA LYS A 200 -20.77 -7.34 12.22
C LYS A 200 -20.04 -7.56 10.89
N LEU A 201 -19.36 -6.52 10.39
CA LEU A 201 -18.57 -6.57 9.15
C LEU A 201 -17.07 -6.71 9.42
N ALA A 202 -16.62 -6.48 10.66
CA ALA A 202 -15.20 -6.40 10.99
C ALA A 202 -14.44 -7.67 10.62
N LEU A 203 -14.86 -8.84 11.11
CA LEU A 203 -14.15 -10.10 10.86
C LEU A 203 -14.01 -10.40 9.34
N PRO A 204 -15.08 -10.45 8.53
CA PRO A 204 -14.93 -10.77 7.11
C PRO A 204 -14.15 -9.70 6.33
N VAL A 205 -14.25 -8.42 6.71
CA VAL A 205 -13.46 -7.35 6.09
C VAL A 205 -11.97 -7.47 6.41
N LEU A 206 -11.64 -7.68 7.68
CA LEU A 206 -10.26 -7.80 8.14
C LEU A 206 -9.61 -9.08 7.62
N SER A 207 -10.32 -10.21 7.60
CA SER A 207 -9.84 -11.45 6.99
C SER A 207 -9.51 -11.25 5.51
N ALA A 208 -10.42 -10.66 4.73
CA ALA A 208 -10.18 -10.42 3.31
C ALA A 208 -8.98 -9.48 3.07
N ARG A 209 -8.84 -8.42 3.88
CA ARG A 209 -7.69 -7.51 3.76
C ARG A 209 -6.37 -8.19 4.13
N ILE A 210 -6.34 -8.98 5.19
CA ILE A 210 -5.15 -9.72 5.61
C ILE A 210 -4.75 -10.72 4.53
N GLU A 211 -5.70 -11.49 3.97
CA GLU A 211 -5.42 -12.42 2.88
C GLU A 211 -4.91 -11.70 1.62
N SER A 212 -5.51 -10.56 1.26
CA SER A 212 -5.06 -9.69 0.17
C SER A 212 -3.60 -9.25 0.34
N LEU A 213 -3.23 -8.76 1.53
CA LEU A 213 -1.88 -8.33 1.86
C LEU A 213 -0.87 -9.49 1.90
N LEU A 214 -1.25 -10.64 2.47
CA LEU A 214 -0.38 -11.82 2.50
C LEU A 214 -0.15 -12.39 1.11
N PHE A 215 -1.16 -12.34 0.24
CA PHE A 215 -1.02 -12.72 -1.17
C PHE A 215 -0.04 -11.79 -1.91
N GLU A 216 -0.13 -10.48 -1.69
CA GLU A 216 0.82 -9.49 -2.24
C GLU A 216 2.24 -9.73 -1.69
N ALA A 217 2.38 -9.96 -0.38
CA ALA A 217 3.66 -10.25 0.24
C ALA A 217 4.32 -11.55 -0.27
N GLY A 218 3.51 -12.53 -0.68
CA GLY A 218 3.99 -13.79 -1.25
C GLY A 218 4.50 -13.68 -2.69
N GLN A 219 4.19 -12.58 -3.39
CA GLN A 219 4.70 -12.32 -4.75
C GLN A 219 6.09 -11.70 -4.75
N VAL A 220 6.57 -11.23 -3.60
CA VAL A 220 7.89 -10.59 -3.46
C VAL A 220 8.73 -11.44 -2.50
N PRO A 221 9.92 -11.92 -2.92
CA PRO A 221 10.83 -12.61 -2.02
C PRO A 221 11.10 -11.80 -0.76
N ARG A 222 11.20 -12.45 0.41
CA ARG A 222 11.39 -11.75 1.69
C ARG A 222 12.65 -10.88 1.73
N ALA A 223 13.71 -11.32 1.04
CA ALA A 223 14.97 -10.57 0.90
C ALA A 223 14.81 -9.27 0.08
N GLU A 224 13.75 -9.18 -0.72
CA GLU A 224 13.43 -8.05 -1.60
C GLU A 224 12.27 -7.21 -1.08
N TRP A 225 11.81 -7.47 0.15
CA TRP A 225 10.76 -6.67 0.74
C TRP A 225 11.17 -5.20 0.78
N PRO A 226 10.34 -4.29 0.23
CA PRO A 226 10.67 -2.88 0.20
C PRO A 226 10.84 -2.36 1.62
N VAL A 227 12.08 -1.94 1.93
CA VAL A 227 12.43 -1.24 3.17
C VAL A 227 12.28 0.28 3.05
N GLY A 228 12.07 0.78 1.83
CA GLY A 228 11.80 2.19 1.54
C GLY A 228 10.36 2.41 1.07
N GLY A 229 9.87 3.64 1.25
CA GLY A 229 8.48 4.03 1.00
C GLY A 229 7.71 4.29 2.30
N GLU A 230 6.52 4.88 2.18
CA GLU A 230 5.68 5.20 3.35
C GLU A 230 4.97 3.95 3.90
N HIS A 231 4.74 2.91 3.10
CA HIS A 231 4.14 1.67 3.58
C HIS A 231 5.17 0.71 4.16
N GLY A 232 4.79 -0.05 5.19
CA GLY A 232 5.51 -1.27 5.53
C GLY A 232 5.29 -2.39 4.52
N SER A 233 6.08 -3.46 4.60
CA SER A 233 5.82 -4.66 3.80
C SER A 233 4.40 -5.16 4.07
N ASP A 234 3.74 -5.72 3.04
CA ASP A 234 2.34 -6.11 3.15
C ASP A 234 2.11 -7.17 4.24
N ALA A 235 3.07 -8.07 4.45
CA ALA A 235 3.06 -9.01 5.56
C ALA A 235 3.08 -8.31 6.93
N ARG A 236 3.88 -7.24 7.09
CA ARG A 236 3.93 -6.45 8.33
C ARG A 236 2.60 -5.73 8.55
N ARG A 237 2.02 -5.16 7.50
CA ARG A 237 0.70 -4.50 7.56
C ARG A 237 -0.39 -5.50 7.96
N ALA A 238 -0.41 -6.69 7.35
CA ALA A 238 -1.34 -7.76 7.70
C ALA A 238 -1.24 -8.14 9.18
N HIS A 239 -0.01 -8.34 9.67
CA HIS A 239 0.24 -8.65 11.08
C HIS A 239 -0.24 -7.53 12.01
N GLN A 240 0.00 -6.25 11.67
CA GLN A 240 -0.44 -5.11 12.48
C GLN A 240 -1.98 -5.00 12.53
N ILE A 241 -2.67 -5.23 11.42
CA ILE A 241 -4.13 -5.26 11.35
C ILE A 241 -4.68 -6.40 12.23
N ALA A 242 -4.11 -7.61 12.14
CA ALA A 242 -4.52 -8.75 12.97
C ALA A 242 -4.30 -8.46 14.46
N ALA A 243 -3.11 -7.97 14.83
CA ALA A 243 -2.75 -7.61 16.20
C ALA A 243 -3.72 -6.58 16.80
N LEU A 244 -4.04 -5.52 16.05
CA LEU A 244 -4.94 -4.49 16.53
C LEU A 244 -6.38 -5.01 16.66
N ALA A 245 -6.85 -5.84 15.73
CA ALA A 245 -8.16 -6.49 15.86
C ALA A 245 -8.24 -7.39 17.11
N LEU A 246 -7.23 -8.21 17.37
CA LEU A 246 -7.14 -9.03 18.57
C LEU A 246 -7.19 -8.19 19.86
N ALA A 247 -6.61 -6.99 19.84
CA ALA A 247 -6.67 -6.08 20.98
C ALA A 247 -8.06 -5.48 21.22
N ALA A 248 -8.93 -5.45 20.21
CA ALA A 248 -10.33 -5.07 20.38
C ALA A 248 -11.14 -6.19 21.06
N ASP A 249 -10.98 -7.43 20.58
CA ASP A 249 -11.63 -8.62 21.12
C ASP A 249 -10.87 -9.88 20.67
N ALA A 250 -10.00 -10.40 21.53
CA ALA A 250 -9.14 -11.55 21.21
C ALA A 250 -9.94 -12.81 20.88
N LYS A 251 -11.14 -12.98 21.45
CA LYS A 251 -11.97 -14.15 21.20
C LYS A 251 -12.63 -14.07 19.83
N THR A 252 -13.24 -12.93 19.52
CA THR A 252 -13.93 -12.71 18.23
C THR A 252 -12.95 -12.75 17.06
N TYR A 253 -11.75 -12.20 17.25
CA TYR A 253 -10.77 -12.04 16.17
C TYR A 253 -9.63 -13.08 16.16
N ALA A 254 -9.72 -14.12 17.00
CA ALA A 254 -8.76 -15.24 17.02
C ALA A 254 -8.45 -15.84 15.64
N PRO A 255 -9.40 -15.98 14.68
CA PRO A 255 -9.07 -16.50 13.35
C PRO A 255 -8.04 -15.66 12.58
N LEU A 256 -7.93 -14.36 12.87
CA LEU A 256 -6.95 -13.48 12.21
C LEU A 256 -5.52 -13.80 12.62
N ALA A 257 -5.30 -14.24 13.87
CA ALA A 257 -4.00 -14.71 14.34
C ALA A 257 -3.53 -15.93 13.51
N GLY A 258 -4.46 -16.84 13.19
CA GLY A 258 -4.20 -18.00 12.36
C GLY A 258 -3.76 -17.64 10.94
N LEU A 259 -4.40 -16.64 10.32
CA LEU A 259 -4.02 -16.16 8.98
C LEU A 259 -2.58 -15.62 8.94
N CYS A 260 -2.16 -14.95 10.00
CA CYS A 260 -0.83 -14.36 10.09
C CYS A 260 0.23 -15.29 10.72
N GLY A 261 -0.15 -16.50 11.14
CA GLY A 261 0.77 -17.43 11.82
C GLY A 261 1.29 -16.90 13.16
N MET A 262 0.51 -16.09 13.88
CA MET A 262 0.92 -15.48 15.14
C MET A 262 1.03 -16.52 16.25
N SER A 263 2.11 -16.48 17.01
CA SER A 263 2.32 -17.27 18.23
C SER A 263 1.43 -16.78 19.39
N PRO A 264 1.17 -17.62 20.42
CA PRO A 264 0.42 -17.18 21.60
C PRO A 264 1.02 -15.96 22.32
N ASP A 265 2.35 -15.84 22.33
CA ASP A 265 3.06 -14.70 22.92
C ASP A 265 2.83 -13.40 22.11
N GLU A 266 2.86 -13.48 20.78
CA GLU A 266 2.53 -12.35 19.91
C GLU A 266 1.07 -11.90 20.08
N VAL A 267 0.13 -12.85 20.22
CA VAL A 267 -1.27 -12.54 20.51
C VAL A 267 -1.41 -11.83 21.86
N HIS A 268 -0.72 -12.32 22.91
CA HIS A 268 -0.72 -11.66 24.22
C HIS A 268 -0.21 -10.22 24.11
N LYS A 269 0.97 -10.02 23.50
CA LYS A 269 1.56 -8.69 23.31
C LYS A 269 0.66 -7.76 22.52
N ALA A 270 0.03 -8.27 21.45
CA ALA A 270 -0.94 -7.53 20.65
C ALA A 270 -2.08 -6.95 21.48
N VAL A 271 -2.66 -7.77 22.37
CA VAL A 271 -3.74 -7.34 23.26
C VAL A 271 -3.29 -6.25 24.22
N ASP A 272 -2.07 -6.35 24.74
CA ASP A 272 -1.51 -5.38 25.68
C ASP A 272 -1.32 -3.98 25.04
N PHE A 273 -0.59 -3.88 23.92
CA PHE A 273 -0.33 -2.57 23.31
C PHE A 273 -1.49 -2.02 22.47
N GLY A 274 -2.28 -2.89 21.81
CA GLY A 274 -3.31 -2.45 20.88
C GLY A 274 -4.48 -1.74 21.56
N ALA A 275 -4.73 -2.03 22.85
CA ALA A 275 -5.75 -1.37 23.64
C ALA A 275 -5.56 0.17 23.71
N GLU A 276 -4.30 0.64 23.78
CA GLU A 276 -3.99 2.07 23.77
C GLU A 276 -4.28 2.74 22.43
N ILE A 277 -4.07 2.02 21.32
CA ILE A 277 -4.39 2.52 19.98
C ILE A 277 -5.92 2.70 19.85
N HIS A 278 -6.72 1.73 20.31
CA HIS A 278 -8.17 1.89 20.34
C HIS A 278 -8.62 3.02 21.28
N ARG A 279 -8.01 3.15 22.46
CA ARG A 279 -8.30 4.27 23.38
C ARG A 279 -8.00 5.62 22.72
N SER A 280 -6.89 5.72 22.01
CA SER A 280 -6.46 6.94 21.32
C SER A 280 -7.43 7.33 20.21
N TRP A 281 -7.79 6.40 19.32
CA TRP A 281 -8.77 6.66 18.28
C TRP A 281 -10.14 7.06 18.85
N ARG A 282 -10.65 6.41 19.90
CA ARG A 282 -11.90 6.85 20.54
C ARG A 282 -11.85 8.30 21.02
N ARG A 283 -10.73 8.72 21.63
CA ARG A 283 -10.56 10.10 22.12
C ARG A 283 -10.47 11.11 20.98
N ILE A 284 -9.70 10.77 19.95
CA ILE A 284 -9.47 11.60 18.76
C ILE A 284 -10.75 11.79 17.95
N LEU A 285 -11.54 10.72 17.75
CA LEU A 285 -12.75 10.78 16.93
C LEU A 285 -13.91 11.47 17.64
N ARG A 286 -13.94 11.46 18.99
CA ARG A 286 -15.06 12.04 19.78
C ARG A 286 -15.50 13.44 19.34
N PRO A 287 -14.61 14.43 19.17
CA PRO A 287 -14.99 15.77 18.72
C PRO A 287 -15.29 15.87 17.20
N LEU A 288 -15.02 14.83 16.42
CA LEU A 288 -15.14 14.87 14.95
C LEU A 288 -16.47 14.30 14.44
N TRP A 289 -17.31 13.77 15.33
CA TRP A 289 -18.60 13.20 14.95
C TRP A 289 -19.63 14.30 14.72
N MET A 290 -20.49 14.09 13.72
CA MET A 290 -21.80 14.74 13.69
C MET A 290 -22.56 14.43 14.97
N PRO A 291 -23.45 15.34 15.44
CA PRO A 291 -24.40 15.02 16.49
C PRO A 291 -25.18 13.74 16.18
N GLU A 292 -25.63 13.07 17.23
CA GLU A 292 -26.32 11.80 17.06
C GLU A 292 -27.56 11.96 16.17
N ARG A 293 -27.73 11.05 15.20
CA ARG A 293 -28.81 11.05 14.18
C ARG A 293 -28.70 12.15 13.12
N GLU A 294 -27.68 12.99 13.17
CA GLU A 294 -27.35 13.91 12.08
C GLU A 294 -26.40 13.26 11.07
N ALA A 295 -26.40 13.82 9.85
CA ALA A 295 -25.55 13.38 8.77
C ALA A 295 -24.96 14.60 8.07
N SER A 296 -23.65 14.57 7.83
CA SER A 296 -22.95 15.66 7.18
C SER A 296 -23.48 15.90 5.77
N ARG A 297 -23.70 17.18 5.46
CA ARG A 297 -24.10 17.68 4.14
C ARG A 297 -22.90 18.02 3.26
N GLU A 298 -21.70 18.00 3.83
CA GLU A 298 -20.44 18.31 3.15
C GLU A 298 -19.86 17.10 2.40
N PHE A 299 -20.40 15.90 2.63
CA PHE A 299 -20.00 14.73 1.86
C PHE A 299 -20.65 14.70 0.46
N ARG A 300 -19.85 14.38 -0.56
CA ARG A 300 -20.29 14.13 -1.93
C ARG A 300 -19.81 12.77 -2.42
N LEU A 301 -20.69 12.05 -3.11
CA LEU A 301 -20.37 10.83 -3.83
C LEU A 301 -20.46 11.13 -5.33
N ARG A 302 -19.40 10.82 -6.08
CA ARG A 302 -19.32 11.04 -7.53
C ARG A 302 -18.86 9.78 -8.26
N TYR A 303 -19.32 9.68 -9.50
CA TYR A 303 -18.98 8.61 -10.43
C TYR A 303 -18.55 9.24 -11.76
N GLU A 304 -17.41 8.81 -12.28
CA GLU A 304 -16.87 9.26 -13.56
C GLU A 304 -16.52 8.06 -14.44
N GLY A 305 -17.35 7.80 -15.45
CA GLY A 305 -17.17 6.72 -16.43
C GLY A 305 -18.25 5.63 -16.35
N ALA A 306 -18.48 4.95 -17.48
CA ALA A 306 -19.56 3.98 -17.64
C ALA A 306 -19.34 2.66 -16.87
N THR A 307 -18.08 2.31 -16.60
CA THR A 307 -17.64 1.02 -16.00
C THR A 307 -18.01 0.84 -14.51
N ILE A 308 -18.79 1.76 -13.91
CA ILE A 308 -18.94 1.88 -12.45
C ILE A 308 -20.37 1.59 -11.98
N GLU A 309 -21.28 1.21 -12.89
CA GLU A 309 -22.70 1.07 -12.56
C GLU A 309 -22.98 -0.07 -11.54
N THR A 310 -22.25 -1.18 -11.61
CA THR A 310 -22.35 -2.26 -10.62
C THR A 310 -21.72 -1.86 -9.29
N LEU A 311 -20.59 -1.16 -9.31
CA LEU A 311 -19.93 -0.68 -8.09
C LEU A 311 -20.84 0.31 -7.34
N ARG A 312 -21.58 1.17 -8.08
CA ARG A 312 -22.59 2.08 -7.53
C ARG A 312 -23.67 1.37 -6.72
N LYS A 313 -24.02 0.13 -7.11
CA LYS A 313 -25.03 -0.70 -6.44
C LYS A 313 -24.45 -1.62 -5.36
N SER A 314 -23.13 -1.65 -5.18
CA SER A 314 -22.48 -2.52 -4.21
C SER A 314 -22.76 -2.07 -2.77
N ALA A 315 -22.86 -3.04 -1.85
CA ALA A 315 -23.02 -2.77 -0.42
C ALA A 315 -21.86 -1.92 0.16
N SER A 316 -20.64 -2.10 -0.37
CA SER A 316 -19.45 -1.35 0.04
C SER A 316 -19.62 0.16 -0.08
N VAL A 317 -20.23 0.63 -1.18
CA VAL A 317 -20.52 2.06 -1.39
C VAL A 317 -21.52 2.58 -0.37
N GLY A 318 -22.58 1.82 -0.07
CA GLY A 318 -23.60 2.20 0.91
C GLY A 318 -23.04 2.31 2.32
N ILE A 319 -22.19 1.35 2.72
CA ILE A 319 -21.46 1.38 3.99
C ILE A 319 -20.65 2.66 4.10
N LEU A 320 -19.82 2.96 3.10
CA LEU A 320 -18.88 4.08 3.17
C LEU A 320 -19.55 5.43 3.06
N THR A 321 -20.62 5.54 2.27
CA THR A 321 -21.47 6.74 2.26
C THR A 321 -22.02 7.01 3.65
N SER A 322 -22.44 5.96 4.37
CA SER A 322 -22.93 6.08 5.73
C SER A 322 -21.81 6.45 6.71
N VAL A 323 -20.62 5.88 6.55
CA VAL A 323 -19.43 6.19 7.37
C VAL A 323 -19.01 7.65 7.19
N LEU A 324 -18.79 8.10 5.96
CA LEU A 324 -18.30 9.44 5.64
C LEU A 324 -19.25 10.54 6.10
N ARG A 325 -20.56 10.27 6.11
CA ARG A 325 -21.58 11.20 6.61
C ARG A 325 -21.61 11.34 8.13
N ARG A 326 -20.92 10.48 8.88
CA ARG A 326 -20.88 10.57 10.36
C ARG A 326 -19.89 11.60 10.88
N PHE A 327 -19.03 12.15 10.03
CA PHE A 327 -18.01 13.11 10.43
C PHE A 327 -18.47 14.55 10.17
N ASP A 328 -18.21 15.44 11.12
CA ASP A 328 -18.50 16.88 11.03
C ASP A 328 -17.41 17.60 10.21
N TRP A 329 -17.42 17.35 8.89
CA TRP A 329 -16.48 17.97 7.97
C TRP A 329 -16.66 19.48 7.93
N HIS A 330 -15.58 20.24 8.12
CA HIS A 330 -15.59 21.70 7.98
C HIS A 330 -15.66 22.19 6.52
N SER A 331 -15.52 21.28 5.54
CA SER A 331 -15.50 21.59 4.12
C SER A 331 -15.91 20.38 3.29
N GLN A 332 -16.31 20.62 2.04
CA GLN A 332 -16.77 19.55 1.16
C GLN A 332 -15.69 18.48 0.93
N VAL A 333 -16.04 17.23 1.20
CA VAL A 333 -15.21 16.04 0.95
C VAL A 333 -15.89 15.12 -0.05
N THR A 334 -15.14 14.61 -1.01
CA THR A 334 -15.67 13.79 -2.11
C THR A 334 -15.13 12.36 -2.08
N LEU A 335 -16.00 11.37 -2.24
CA LEU A 335 -15.62 10.03 -2.70
C LEU A 335 -15.92 9.95 -4.19
N LEU A 336 -14.87 9.78 -4.99
CA LEU A 336 -14.93 9.68 -6.44
C LEU A 336 -14.57 8.28 -6.88
N PHE A 337 -15.51 7.58 -7.51
CA PHE A 337 -15.20 6.40 -8.30
C PHE A 337 -14.96 6.79 -9.75
N LYS A 338 -13.85 6.33 -10.32
CA LYS A 338 -13.38 6.72 -11.65
C LYS A 338 -13.02 5.51 -12.51
N SER A 339 -13.31 5.54 -13.81
CA SER A 339 -12.77 4.54 -14.75
C SER A 339 -11.25 4.69 -14.89
N GLY A 340 -10.57 3.60 -15.24
CA GLY A 340 -9.11 3.54 -15.39
C GLY A 340 -8.46 2.50 -14.49
N ASP A 341 -7.13 2.38 -14.60
CA ASP A 341 -6.26 1.37 -13.99
C ASP A 341 -5.51 1.84 -12.72
N GLY A 342 -5.82 3.05 -12.23
CA GLY A 342 -5.15 3.66 -11.09
C GLY A 342 -5.42 3.01 -9.72
N GLY A 343 -4.87 3.66 -8.69
CA GLY A 343 -4.99 3.25 -7.28
C GLY A 343 -6.28 3.69 -6.57
N ALA A 344 -6.33 3.46 -5.25
CA ALA A 344 -7.10 4.27 -4.33
C ALA A 344 -6.16 5.31 -3.67
N ALA A 345 -6.61 6.55 -3.49
CA ALA A 345 -5.83 7.58 -2.80
C ALA A 345 -6.68 8.76 -2.31
N TRP A 346 -6.35 9.28 -1.13
CA TRP A 346 -6.76 10.59 -0.65
C TRP A 346 -5.92 11.73 -1.27
N SER A 347 -6.58 12.79 -1.72
CA SER A 347 -5.94 14.03 -2.18
C SER A 347 -6.39 15.22 -1.34
N ARG A 348 -5.47 15.81 -0.56
CA ARG A 348 -5.75 17.01 0.27
C ARG A 348 -6.16 18.22 -0.57
N SER A 349 -5.46 18.49 -1.67
CA SER A 349 -5.75 19.67 -2.53
C SER A 349 -7.13 19.59 -3.19
N LYS A 350 -7.61 18.37 -3.49
CA LYS A 350 -8.92 18.13 -4.08
C LYS A 350 -10.00 17.78 -3.06
N ARG A 351 -9.62 17.55 -1.80
CA ARG A 351 -10.47 16.94 -0.76
C ARG A 351 -11.25 15.73 -1.26
N THR A 352 -10.55 14.84 -1.97
CA THR A 352 -11.19 13.74 -2.70
C THR A 352 -10.46 12.43 -2.43
N ILE A 353 -11.21 11.42 -1.99
CA ILE A 353 -10.81 10.00 -2.06
C ILE A 353 -11.15 9.53 -3.47
N THR A 354 -10.16 9.15 -4.26
CA THR A 354 -10.37 8.60 -5.61
C THR A 354 -10.15 7.11 -5.59
N VAL A 355 -11.07 6.33 -6.18
CA VAL A 355 -10.89 4.89 -6.42
C VAL A 355 -11.12 4.58 -7.88
N HIS A 356 -10.15 3.92 -8.50
CA HIS A 356 -10.27 3.52 -9.90
C HIS A 356 -10.93 2.14 -10.04
N ALA A 357 -11.74 1.95 -11.09
CA ALA A 357 -12.40 0.68 -11.37
C ALA A 357 -11.42 -0.49 -11.55
N GLY A 358 -10.27 -0.25 -12.21
CA GLY A 358 -9.21 -1.26 -12.36
C GLY A 358 -8.59 -1.68 -11.03
N TYR A 359 -8.59 -0.80 -10.02
CA TYR A 359 -8.19 -1.15 -8.66
C TYR A 359 -9.12 -2.20 -8.04
N VAL A 360 -10.43 -2.05 -8.26
CA VAL A 360 -11.45 -3.00 -7.78
C VAL A 360 -11.38 -4.31 -8.57
N GLN A 361 -11.21 -4.24 -9.89
CA GLN A 361 -11.05 -5.42 -10.74
C GLN A 361 -9.84 -6.26 -10.31
N ARG A 362 -8.72 -5.61 -9.93
CA ARG A 362 -7.55 -6.33 -9.39
C ARG A 362 -7.91 -7.14 -8.13
N PHE A 363 -8.77 -6.61 -7.24
CA PHE A 363 -9.21 -7.36 -6.07
C PHE A 363 -10.13 -8.53 -6.41
N VAL A 364 -10.94 -8.41 -7.46
CA VAL A 364 -11.74 -9.52 -7.99
C VAL A 364 -10.80 -10.65 -8.43
N HIS A 365 -9.84 -10.35 -9.31
CA HIS A 365 -8.86 -11.33 -9.79
C HIS A 365 -8.00 -11.90 -8.65
N GLN A 366 -7.60 -11.07 -7.69
CA GLN A 366 -6.86 -11.53 -6.50
C GLN A 366 -7.67 -12.55 -5.71
N GLY A 367 -8.96 -12.30 -5.47
CA GLY A 367 -9.84 -13.23 -4.77
C GLY A 367 -9.98 -14.57 -5.50
N GLU A 368 -10.11 -14.55 -6.83
CA GLU A 368 -10.17 -15.75 -7.67
C GLU A 368 -8.89 -16.58 -7.56
N ARG A 369 -7.72 -15.94 -7.63
CA ARG A 369 -6.42 -16.61 -7.49
C ARG A 369 -6.21 -17.22 -6.11
N ILE A 370 -6.60 -16.51 -5.04
CA ILE A 370 -6.56 -17.03 -3.66
C ILE A 370 -7.47 -18.25 -3.53
N ALA A 371 -8.69 -18.19 -4.08
CA ALA A 371 -9.63 -19.31 -4.05
C ALA A 371 -9.10 -20.54 -4.80
N ALA A 372 -8.52 -20.34 -5.99
CA ALA A 372 -7.90 -21.40 -6.78
C ALA A 372 -6.75 -22.08 -6.01
N SER A 373 -5.83 -21.28 -5.44
CA SER A 373 -4.70 -21.80 -4.66
C SER A 373 -5.16 -22.62 -3.44
N LYS A 374 -6.18 -22.15 -2.72
CA LYS A 374 -6.77 -22.91 -1.59
C LYS A 374 -7.39 -24.24 -2.05
N ALA A 375 -8.07 -24.25 -3.19
CA ALA A 375 -8.66 -25.47 -3.74
C ALA A 375 -7.60 -26.49 -4.15
N GLU A 376 -6.50 -26.05 -4.75
CA GLU A 376 -5.36 -26.90 -5.10
C GLU A 376 -4.67 -27.47 -3.86
N ALA A 377 -4.41 -26.65 -2.84
CA ALA A 377 -3.82 -27.10 -1.59
C ALA A 377 -4.70 -28.15 -0.89
N SER A 378 -6.02 -27.95 -0.88
CA SER A 378 -6.97 -28.93 -0.32
C SER A 378 -6.96 -30.26 -1.07
N LYS A 379 -6.86 -30.25 -2.41
CA LYS A 379 -6.75 -31.48 -3.23
C LYS A 379 -5.43 -32.21 -2.99
N ALA A 380 -4.34 -31.47 -2.85
CA ALA A 380 -3.03 -32.03 -2.56
C ALA A 380 -3.00 -32.72 -1.19
N GLU A 381 -3.62 -32.11 -0.17
CA GLU A 381 -3.69 -32.69 1.17
C GLU A 381 -4.58 -33.94 1.21
N ALA A 382 -5.75 -33.91 0.55
CA ALA A 382 -6.61 -35.08 0.43
C ALA A 382 -5.90 -36.26 -0.24
N SER A 383 -5.13 -36.00 -1.31
CA SER A 383 -4.33 -37.02 -1.99
C SER A 383 -3.24 -37.63 -1.09
N LYS A 384 -2.63 -36.83 -0.20
CA LYS A 384 -1.63 -37.33 0.77
C LYS A 384 -2.27 -38.23 1.82
N VAL A 385 -3.45 -37.86 2.32
CA VAL A 385 -4.20 -38.68 3.29
C VAL A 385 -4.58 -40.03 2.65
N GLU A 386 -5.11 -40.03 1.43
CA GLU A 386 -5.45 -41.27 0.72
C GLU A 386 -4.21 -42.15 0.45
N ALA A 387 -3.08 -41.54 0.10
CA ALA A 387 -1.82 -42.25 -0.08
C ALA A 387 -1.25 -42.83 1.23
N ALA A 388 -1.46 -42.15 2.36
CA ALA A 388 -1.06 -42.63 3.68
C ALA A 388 -1.94 -43.81 4.14
N GLU A 389 -3.25 -43.74 3.93
CA GLU A 389 -4.21 -44.82 4.23
C GLU A 389 -3.95 -46.07 3.38
N ARG A 390 -3.50 -45.92 2.12
CA ARG A 390 -3.09 -47.06 1.27
C ARG A 390 -1.75 -47.68 1.66
N ARG A 391 -0.93 -47.00 2.47
CA ARG A 391 0.39 -47.46 2.92
C ARG A 391 0.39 -48.08 4.31
N GLU A 392 -0.72 -48.01 5.06
CA GLU A 392 -0.85 -48.81 6.29
C GLU A 392 -0.91 -50.31 5.95
N PRO A 393 0.03 -51.13 6.46
CA PRO A 393 0.03 -52.55 6.15
C PRO A 393 -1.22 -53.20 6.75
N ARG A 394 -1.83 -54.13 6.00
CA ARG A 394 -2.76 -55.15 6.51
C ARG A 394 -2.01 -56.11 7.46
N GLU A 395 -1.40 -55.61 8.53
CA GLU A 395 -0.95 -56.42 9.66
C GLU A 395 -2.16 -56.65 10.58
N LYS A 396 -3.02 -57.58 10.16
CA LYS A 396 -3.95 -58.37 10.98
C LYS A 396 -4.75 -59.27 10.06
N ARG A 397 -4.15 -60.39 9.66
CA ARG A 397 -4.88 -61.62 9.36
C ARG A 397 -4.01 -62.83 9.57
#